data_AF-E0QPJ0-F1
#
_entry.id   AF-E0QPJ0-F1
#
_cell.length_a   1.000
_cell.length_b   1.000
_cell.length_c   1.000
_cell.angle_alpha   90.00
_cell.angle_beta   90.00
_cell.angle_gamma   90.00
#
_symmetry.space_group_name_H-M   'P 1'
#
loop_
_entity.id
_entity.type
_entity.pdbx_description
1 polymer ?
#
loop_
_entity_poly.entity_id
_entity_poly.type
_entity_poly.pdbx_seq_one_letter_code
_entity_poly.pdbx_strand_id
1 'polypeptide(L)'
;MHELVKLHDLHEWREEARAVSENEERALFLLARGQVKRDREMIRQLVKIRKSRESEGLTQKEVAARMGSDQGFVSRFESLETNPNLRTIRAYALAV
;
A
#
# COMPACT_ATOMS: atom_id res chain seq x y z
N MET A 1 56.23 5.74 0.80
CA MET A 1 55.40 4.66 0.20
C MET A 1 54.26 4.24 1.14
N HIS A 2 53.58 5.18 1.82
CA HIS A 2 52.56 4.89 2.83
C HIS A 2 51.21 5.60 2.56
N GLU A 3 51.13 6.41 1.50
CA GLU A 3 49.95 7.21 1.17
C GLU A 3 49.05 6.53 0.11
N LEU A 4 49.59 5.55 -0.63
CA LEU A 4 48.87 4.82 -1.69
C LEU A 4 47.97 3.68 -1.15
N VAL A 5 48.16 3.22 0.08
CA VAL A 5 47.30 2.18 0.70
C VAL A 5 45.93 2.75 1.07
N LYS A 6 45.85 4.03 1.46
CA LYS A 6 44.56 4.67 1.81
C LYS A 6 43.63 4.86 0.62
N LEU A 7 44.16 5.04 -0.60
CA LEU A 7 43.36 5.31 -1.80
C LEU A 7 42.71 4.04 -2.41
N HIS A 8 43.35 2.88 -2.25
CA HIS A 8 42.78 1.59 -2.69
C HIS A 8 41.63 1.16 -1.76
N ASP A 9 41.86 1.28 -0.46
CA ASP A 9 40.89 1.03 0.62
C ASP A 9 39.66 1.97 0.49
N LEU A 10 39.88 3.27 0.19
CA LEU A 10 38.79 4.22 -0.02
C LEU A 10 37.87 3.89 -1.21
N HIS A 11 38.35 3.17 -2.24
CA HIS A 11 37.51 2.75 -3.37
C HIS A 11 36.65 1.54 -3.01
N GLU A 12 37.22 0.57 -2.29
CA GLU A 12 36.53 -0.63 -1.83
C GLU A 12 35.42 -0.29 -0.83
N TRP A 13 35.70 0.59 0.14
CA TRP A 13 34.70 1.08 1.10
C TRP A 13 33.57 1.89 0.43
N ARG A 14 33.85 2.56 -0.69
CA ARG A 14 32.82 3.29 -1.46
C ARG A 14 31.91 2.34 -2.23
N GLU A 15 32.45 1.29 -2.82
CA GLU A 15 31.66 0.28 -3.53
C GLU A 15 30.83 -0.58 -2.56
N GLU A 16 31.39 -0.94 -1.39
CA GLU A 16 30.63 -1.64 -0.34
C GLU A 16 29.49 -0.77 0.22
N ALA A 17 29.76 0.50 0.56
CA ALA A 17 28.72 1.42 1.03
C ALA A 17 27.63 1.63 -0.02
N ARG A 18 27.99 1.70 -1.31
CA ARG A 18 27.03 1.76 -2.42
C ARG A 18 26.18 0.49 -2.50
N ALA A 19 26.80 -0.68 -2.46
CA ALA A 19 26.08 -1.96 -2.51
C ALA A 19 25.12 -2.14 -1.34
N VAL A 20 25.50 -1.71 -0.13
CA VAL A 20 24.62 -1.68 1.05
C VAL A 20 23.44 -0.74 0.81
N SER A 21 23.68 0.49 0.34
CA SER A 21 22.62 1.45 0.01
C SER A 21 21.64 0.90 -1.04
N GLU A 22 22.16 0.27 -2.10
CA GLU A 22 21.32 -0.35 -3.15
C GLU A 22 20.49 -1.52 -2.61
N ASN A 23 21.04 -2.30 -1.68
CA ASN A 23 20.32 -3.39 -1.03
C ASN A 23 19.21 -2.87 -0.09
N GLU A 24 19.48 -1.81 0.66
CA GLU A 24 18.49 -1.14 1.49
C GLU A 24 17.35 -0.55 0.65
N GLU A 25 17.66 0.14 -0.45
CA GLU A 25 16.67 0.68 -1.37
C GLU A 25 15.80 -0.42 -1.99
N ARG A 26 16.41 -1.54 -2.41
CA ARG A 26 15.68 -2.71 -2.89
C ARG A 26 14.78 -3.30 -1.82
N ALA A 27 15.26 -3.42 -0.58
CA ALA A 27 14.47 -3.93 0.53
C ALA A 27 13.26 -3.03 0.82
N LEU A 28 13.45 -1.71 0.85
CA LEU A 28 12.38 -0.72 1.01
C LEU A 28 11.35 -0.82 -0.11
N PHE A 29 11.80 -0.94 -1.36
CA PHE A 29 10.91 -1.12 -2.52
C PHE A 29 10.06 -2.39 -2.40
N LEU A 30 10.66 -3.52 -2.01
CA LEU A 30 9.96 -4.79 -1.82
C LEU A 30 8.94 -4.71 -0.68
N LEU A 31 9.30 -4.06 0.43
CA LEU A 31 8.39 -3.84 1.56
C LEU A 31 7.20 -2.95 1.16
N ALA A 32 7.46 -1.85 0.45
CA ALA A 32 6.40 -0.96 -0.05
C ALA A 32 5.46 -1.70 -1.02
N ARG A 33 6.01 -2.49 -1.94
CA ARG A 33 5.20 -3.34 -2.84
C ARG A 33 4.38 -4.38 -2.07
N GLY A 34 4.97 -4.99 -1.05
CA GLY A 34 4.29 -5.90 -0.13
C GLY A 34 3.12 -5.23 0.60
N GLN A 35 3.29 -3.98 1.03
CA GLN A 35 2.25 -3.20 1.70
C GLN A 35 1.07 -2.95 0.75
N VAL A 36 1.31 -2.51 -0.49
CA VAL A 36 0.26 -2.32 -1.50
C VAL A 36 -0.54 -3.60 -1.74
N LYS A 37 0.13 -4.76 -1.76
CA LYS A 37 -0.54 -6.06 -1.91
C LYS A 37 -1.44 -6.38 -0.71
N ARG A 38 -0.99 -6.10 0.51
CA ARG A 38 -1.77 -6.29 1.75
C ARG A 38 -2.99 -5.38 1.78
N ASP A 39 -2.83 -4.11 1.44
CA ASP A 39 -3.93 -3.15 1.43
C ASP A 39 -5.00 -3.55 0.40
N ARG A 40 -4.59 -4.00 -0.79
CA ARG A 40 -5.52 -4.54 -1.80
C ARG A 40 -6.27 -5.78 -1.31
N GLU A 41 -5.60 -6.68 -0.60
CA GLU A 41 -6.26 -7.88 -0.06
C GLU A 41 -7.27 -7.51 1.04
N MET A 42 -6.90 -6.58 1.93
CA MET A 42 -7.81 -6.04 2.94
C MET A 42 -9.07 -5.45 2.30
N ILE A 43 -8.92 -4.65 1.23
CA ILE A 43 -10.07 -4.09 0.51
C ILE A 43 -10.96 -5.21 -0.04
N ARG A 44 -10.40 -6.24 -0.70
CA ARG A 44 -11.19 -7.37 -1.22
C ARG A 44 -12.00 -8.07 -0.12
N GLN A 45 -11.43 -8.23 1.07
CA GLN A 45 -12.13 -8.83 2.20
C GLN A 45 -13.29 -7.94 2.67
N LEU A 46 -13.08 -6.63 2.79
CA LEU A 46 -14.15 -5.69 3.13
C LEU A 46 -15.27 -5.67 2.08
N VAL A 47 -14.94 -5.75 0.78
CA VAL A 47 -15.94 -5.85 -0.29
C VAL A 47 -16.75 -7.14 -0.19
N LYS A 48 -16.10 -8.27 0.17
CA LYS A 48 -16.82 -9.53 0.41
C LYS A 48 -17.81 -9.41 1.58
N ILE A 49 -17.41 -8.77 2.69
CA ILE A 49 -18.29 -8.51 3.84
C ILE A 49 -19.48 -7.66 3.44
N ARG A 50 -19.28 -6.59 2.66
CA ARG A 50 -20.40 -5.77 2.16
C ARG A 50 -21.35 -6.59 1.31
N LYS A 51 -20.81 -7.35 0.34
CA LYS A 51 -21.59 -8.20 -0.57
C LYS A 51 -22.43 -9.23 0.18
N SER A 52 -21.93 -9.82 1.27
CA SER A 52 -22.73 -10.78 2.05
C SER A 52 -23.91 -10.14 2.78
N ARG A 53 -23.88 -8.83 3.03
CA ARG A 53 -24.96 -8.06 3.67
C ARG A 53 -25.87 -7.35 2.65
N GLU A 54 -25.69 -7.60 1.36
CA GLU A 54 -26.45 -6.92 0.31
C GLU A 54 -27.94 -7.27 0.36
N SER A 55 -28.28 -8.53 0.69
CA SER A 55 -29.66 -8.97 0.93
C SER A 55 -30.32 -8.31 2.15
N GLU A 56 -29.51 -7.78 3.08
CA GLU A 56 -29.96 -7.01 4.26
C GLU A 56 -30.10 -5.51 3.94
N GLY A 57 -29.91 -5.12 2.67
CA GLY A 57 -30.05 -3.73 2.21
C GLY A 57 -28.74 -2.94 2.18
N LEU A 58 -27.59 -3.55 2.52
CA LEU A 58 -26.30 -2.86 2.49
C LEU A 58 -25.75 -2.75 1.05
N THR A 59 -26.29 -1.80 0.29
CA THR A 59 -25.86 -1.48 -1.07
C THR A 59 -24.64 -0.55 -1.11
N GLN A 60 -23.99 -0.42 -2.26
CA GLN A 60 -22.92 0.58 -2.46
C GLN A 60 -23.39 2.02 -2.16
N LYS A 61 -24.65 2.34 -2.48
CA LYS A 61 -25.25 3.65 -2.19
C LYS A 61 -25.39 3.89 -0.69
N GLU A 62 -25.75 2.85 0.06
CA GLU A 62 -25.89 2.92 1.51
C GLU A 62 -24.53 3.10 2.19
N VAL A 63 -23.52 2.35 1.76
CA VAL A 63 -22.12 2.54 2.22
C VAL A 63 -21.63 3.96 1.91
N ALA A 64 -21.91 4.47 0.71
CA ALA A 64 -21.55 5.83 0.33
C ALA A 64 -22.18 6.88 1.26
N ALA A 65 -23.46 6.73 1.58
CA ALA A 65 -24.17 7.62 2.51
C ALA A 65 -23.51 7.61 3.90
N ARG A 66 -23.14 6.43 4.44
CA ARG A 66 -22.43 6.29 5.71
C ARG A 66 -21.03 6.91 5.69
N MET A 67 -20.36 6.87 4.55
CA MET A 67 -19.04 7.48 4.34
C MET A 67 -19.10 9.00 4.08
N GLY A 68 -20.28 9.57 3.84
CA GLY A 68 -20.41 10.94 3.36
C GLY A 68 -19.84 11.15 1.96
N SER A 69 -19.94 10.14 1.09
CA SER A 69 -19.47 10.15 -0.31
C SER A 69 -20.59 9.82 -1.30
N ASP A 70 -20.27 9.69 -2.59
CA ASP A 70 -21.19 9.22 -3.63
C ASP A 70 -21.02 7.72 -3.96
N GLN A 71 -22.03 7.12 -4.60
CA GLN A 71 -21.99 5.70 -4.99
C GLN A 71 -20.86 5.39 -5.98
N GLY A 72 -20.51 6.31 -6.88
CA GLY A 72 -19.44 6.13 -7.86
C GLY A 72 -18.06 6.09 -7.20
N PHE A 73 -17.86 6.82 -6.10
CA PHE A 73 -16.69 6.69 -5.23
C PHE A 73 -16.57 5.28 -4.67
N VAL A 74 -17.66 4.73 -4.10
CA VAL A 74 -17.68 3.36 -3.57
C VAL A 74 -17.43 2.35 -4.68
N SER A 75 -18.05 2.49 -5.85
CA SER A 75 -17.83 1.62 -7.01
C SER A 75 -16.35 1.54 -7.40
N ARG A 76 -15.67 2.69 -7.54
CA ARG A 76 -14.23 2.77 -7.86
C ARG A 76 -13.31 2.25 -6.74
N PHE A 77 -13.75 2.38 -5.49
CA PHE A 77 -13.06 1.79 -4.35
C PHE A 77 -13.13 0.26 -4.40
N GLU A 78 -14.33 -0.29 -4.62
CA GLU A 78 -14.55 -1.74 -4.66
C GLU A 78 -13.88 -2.41 -5.88
N SER A 79 -13.75 -1.70 -6.99
CA SER A 79 -13.07 -2.20 -8.20
C SER A 79 -11.54 -2.13 -8.14
N LEU A 80 -10.96 -1.53 -7.09
CA LEU A 80 -9.52 -1.27 -6.97
C LEU A 80 -8.94 -0.41 -8.12
N GLU A 81 -9.78 0.36 -8.80
CA GLU A 81 -9.37 1.35 -9.81
C GLU A 81 -8.58 2.51 -9.20
N THR A 82 -8.81 2.78 -7.92
CA THR A 82 -8.10 3.81 -7.15
C THR A 82 -7.05 3.19 -6.24
N ASN A 83 -6.08 4.01 -5.82
CA ASN A 83 -5.17 3.69 -4.72
C ASN A 83 -5.63 4.45 -3.46
N PRO A 84 -6.62 3.93 -2.71
CA PRO A 84 -7.14 4.63 -1.54
C PRO A 84 -6.09 4.66 -0.43
N ASN A 85 -6.01 5.79 0.29
CA ASN A 85 -5.20 5.86 1.49
C ASN A 85 -5.84 5.06 2.65
N LEU A 86 -5.07 4.81 3.71
CA LEU A 86 -5.54 4.07 4.88
C LEU A 86 -6.77 4.72 5.57
N ARG A 87 -6.92 6.05 5.51
CA ARG A 87 -8.09 6.74 6.06
C ARG A 87 -9.36 6.31 5.31
N THR A 88 -9.31 6.25 3.98
CA THR A 88 -10.42 5.79 3.14
C THR A 88 -10.76 4.33 3.41
N ILE A 89 -9.75 3.45 3.51
CA ILE A 89 -9.96 2.03 3.82
C ILE A 89 -10.66 1.87 5.17
N ARG A 90 -10.22 2.61 6.20
CA ARG A 90 -10.88 2.60 7.52
C ARG A 90 -12.30 3.15 7.49
N ALA A 91 -12.54 4.24 6.75
CA ALA A 91 -13.89 4.79 6.61
C ALA A 91 -14.86 3.79 5.96
N TYR A 92 -14.41 3.09 4.92
CA TYR A 92 -15.19 2.00 4.31
C TYR A 92 -15.43 0.86 5.30
N ALA A 93 -14.40 0.43 6.05
CA ALA A 93 -14.54 -0.63 7.04
C ALA A 93 -15.57 -0.31 8.15
N LEU A 94 -15.71 0.96 8.55
CA LEU A 94 -16.73 1.40 9.51
C LEU A 94 -18.14 1.49 8.89
N ALA A 95 -18.22 1.61 7.57
CA ALA A 95 -19.48 1.75 6.86
C ALA A 95 -20.10 0.40 6.45
N VAL A 96 -19.32 -0.68 6.44
CA VAL A 96 -19.77 -2.02 6.03
C VAL A 96 -20.30 -2.90 7.13
#